data_AF-A0A9W4RZH3-F1
#
_entry.id   AF-A0A9W4RZH3-F1
#
_cell.length_a   1.000
_cell.length_b   1.000
_cell.length_c   1.000
_cell.angle_alpha   90.00
_cell.angle_beta   90.00
_cell.angle_gamma   90.00
#
_symmetry.space_group_name_H-M   'P 1'
#
loop_
_entity.id
_entity.type
_entity.pdbx_description
1 polymer ?
#
loop_
_entity_poly.entity_id
_entity_poly.type
_entity_poly.pdbx_seq_one_letter_code
_entity_poly.pdbx_strand_id
1 'polypeptide(L)'
;MPIIQAHSGLLPRANDSFECKTDGAADFYGFGVRLGIYFAWANAYIANTLLPSEIAGASDTNNIFLLVILIAMIKCSANGMLTSIDGLVLMHLSGGFLFGTLSIWGYRTRQYFDNGPQGIRFFGGFGTHSRLVVSLMISAFGLWFWMFGVTDGLVHPGTEEEIVEDPNPPECATLYTFMFAKVRADGGIRIFYTIMCIGCIVYYGIKLLASSIAAWARLGKMLHLYRERRWAETTRLHFATGFKYGENHFSMAPLAQPCLLTLLDGTRRVHP
;
A
#
# COMPACT_ATOMS: atom_id res chain seq x y z
N MET A 1 15.33 -46.41 -53.34
CA MET A 1 15.77 -46.14 -51.96
C MET A 1 17.06 -45.34 -52.01
N PRO A 2 17.03 -44.07 -51.57
CA PRO A 2 18.17 -43.46 -50.92
C PRO A 2 17.81 -43.10 -49.47
N ILE A 3 18.73 -43.42 -48.55
CA ILE A 3 18.71 -42.99 -47.15
C ILE A 3 19.43 -41.65 -47.09
N ILE A 4 18.76 -40.54 -46.77
CA ILE A 4 19.41 -39.27 -46.40
C ILE A 4 18.63 -38.59 -45.26
N GLN A 5 19.26 -38.67 -44.08
CA GLN A 5 19.32 -37.73 -42.95
C GLN A 5 18.03 -37.10 -42.39
N ALA A 6 17.69 -37.59 -41.19
CA ALA A 6 16.90 -36.87 -40.20
C ALA A 6 17.57 -35.53 -39.86
N HIS A 7 16.93 -34.43 -40.23
CA HIS A 7 17.28 -33.10 -39.73
C HIS A 7 16.76 -32.97 -38.29
N SER A 8 17.59 -33.38 -37.34
CA SER A 8 17.52 -32.90 -35.96
C SER A 8 17.91 -31.42 -35.95
N GLY A 9 16.95 -30.55 -36.31
CA GLY A 9 17.09 -29.11 -36.28
C GLY A 9 16.81 -28.56 -34.88
N LEU A 10 17.88 -28.46 -34.08
CA LEU A 10 18.15 -27.44 -33.07
C LEU A 10 16.95 -26.75 -32.40
N LEU A 11 16.74 -27.08 -31.12
CA LEU A 11 16.11 -26.17 -30.16
C LEU A 11 16.77 -24.79 -30.29
N PRO A 12 16.01 -23.69 -30.45
CA PRO A 12 16.57 -22.35 -30.48
C PRO A 12 17.34 -22.13 -29.17
N ARG A 13 18.63 -21.83 -29.33
CA ARG A 13 19.51 -21.43 -28.25
C ARG A 13 18.90 -20.18 -27.62
N ALA A 14 18.80 -20.13 -26.30
CA ALA A 14 18.28 -19.02 -25.51
C ALA A 14 19.16 -17.74 -25.60
N ASN A 15 19.44 -17.27 -26.81
CA ASN A 15 20.28 -16.10 -27.08
C ASN A 15 19.90 -15.34 -28.36
N ASP A 16 18.75 -15.61 -28.97
CA ASP A 16 18.13 -14.62 -29.85
C ASP A 16 17.47 -13.60 -28.92
N SER A 17 18.12 -12.44 -28.80
CA SER A 17 17.57 -11.28 -28.10
C SER A 17 16.40 -10.76 -28.91
N PHE A 18 15.24 -11.40 -28.78
CA PHE A 18 14.00 -10.85 -29.29
C PHE A 18 13.77 -9.50 -28.61
N GLU A 19 13.81 -8.43 -29.40
CA GLU A 19 13.46 -7.10 -28.92
C GLU A 19 11.93 -7.02 -28.84
N CYS A 20 11.35 -7.63 -27.79
CA CYS A 20 9.96 -7.39 -27.45
C CYS A 20 9.81 -5.91 -27.07
N LYS A 21 9.03 -5.16 -27.85
CA LYS A 21 8.72 -3.76 -27.58
C LYS A 21 7.36 -3.68 -26.93
N THR A 22 7.25 -2.99 -25.82
CA THR A 22 5.94 -2.62 -25.29
C THR A 22 5.67 -1.18 -25.70
N ASP A 23 4.54 -0.93 -26.38
CA ASP A 23 4.00 0.43 -26.55
C ASP A 23 3.27 0.90 -25.27
N GLY A 24 3.69 0.33 -24.13
CA GLY A 24 3.09 0.52 -22.83
C GLY A 24 3.07 2.00 -22.45
N ALA A 25 2.02 2.39 -21.73
CA ALA A 25 1.86 3.77 -21.31
C ALA A 25 3.14 4.26 -20.62
N ALA A 26 3.75 5.32 -21.18
CA ALA A 26 4.95 5.93 -20.65
C ALA A 26 4.80 6.32 -19.17
N ASP A 27 3.57 6.45 -18.67
CA ASP A 27 3.26 6.68 -17.27
C ASP A 27 3.64 5.52 -16.34
N PHE A 28 3.55 4.25 -16.78
CA PHE A 28 3.85 3.08 -15.94
C PHE A 28 5.32 2.67 -15.99
N TYR A 29 6.00 2.95 -17.10
CA TYR A 29 7.42 2.67 -17.31
C TYR A 29 8.31 3.90 -17.17
N GLY A 30 7.68 5.08 -17.07
CA GLY A 30 8.35 6.35 -16.92
C GLY A 30 9.21 6.36 -15.67
N PHE A 31 10.44 6.83 -15.85
CA PHE A 31 11.42 6.94 -14.77
C PHE A 31 10.85 7.69 -13.56
N GLY A 32 10.09 8.77 -13.79
CA GLY A 32 9.52 9.61 -12.74
C GLY A 32 8.51 8.89 -11.84
N VAL A 33 7.55 8.15 -12.40
CA VAL A 33 6.49 7.50 -11.61
C VAL A 33 7.06 6.38 -10.75
N ARG A 34 7.92 5.53 -11.32
CA ARG A 34 8.57 4.45 -10.56
C ARG A 34 9.49 4.98 -9.48
N LEU A 35 10.31 5.99 -9.80
CA LEU A 35 11.18 6.63 -8.83
C LEU A 35 10.37 7.27 -7.69
N GLY A 36 9.24 7.92 -8.01
CA GLY A 36 8.30 8.45 -7.02
C GLY A 36 7.75 7.37 -6.09
N ILE A 37 7.36 6.23 -6.63
CA ILE A 37 6.89 5.07 -5.83
C ILE A 37 8.02 4.52 -4.94
N TYR A 38 9.23 4.36 -5.47
CA TYR A 38 10.37 3.86 -4.69
C TYR A 38 10.77 4.82 -3.58
N PHE A 39 10.75 6.14 -3.83
CA PHE A 39 10.97 7.13 -2.79
C PHE A 39 9.84 7.16 -1.77
N ALA A 40 8.59 6.97 -2.18
CA ALA A 40 7.48 6.81 -1.24
C ALA A 40 7.68 5.59 -0.35
N TRP A 41 8.15 4.46 -0.90
CA TRP A 41 8.49 3.28 -0.10
C TRP A 41 9.63 3.53 0.87
N ALA A 42 10.72 4.15 0.41
CA ALA A 42 11.86 4.49 1.26
C ALA A 42 11.45 5.45 2.39
N ASN A 43 10.67 6.49 2.07
CA ASN A 43 10.16 7.45 3.05
C ASN A 43 9.29 6.76 4.10
N ALA A 44 8.35 5.90 3.67
CA ALA A 44 7.49 5.16 4.59
C ALA A 44 8.27 4.15 5.44
N TYR A 45 9.30 3.51 4.89
CA TYR A 45 10.18 2.64 5.65
C TYR A 45 10.93 3.43 6.74
N ILE A 46 11.50 4.59 6.40
CA ILE A 46 12.18 5.48 7.35
C ILE A 46 11.20 5.99 8.41
N ALA A 47 10.01 6.44 8.02
CA ALA A 47 8.99 6.90 8.98
C ALA A 47 8.55 5.78 9.94
N ASN A 48 8.33 4.57 9.41
CA ASN A 48 7.94 3.42 10.21
C ASN A 48 9.02 2.99 11.22
N THR A 49 10.30 3.24 10.94
CA THR A 49 11.43 2.74 11.74
C THR A 49 12.08 3.81 12.61
N LEU A 50 12.29 5.01 12.10
CA LEU A 50 13.11 6.04 12.74
C LEU A 50 12.29 7.22 13.26
N LEU A 51 11.20 7.60 12.58
CA LEU A 51 10.54 8.87 12.83
C LEU A 51 9.02 8.72 13.01
N PRO A 52 8.55 8.43 14.24
CA PRO A 52 7.14 8.18 14.50
C PRO A 52 6.19 9.34 14.19
N SER A 53 6.69 10.58 14.22
CA SER A 53 5.89 11.79 13.93
C SER A 53 5.39 11.82 12.48
N GLU A 54 6.17 11.28 11.54
CA GLU A 54 5.89 11.35 10.10
C GLU A 54 5.11 10.16 9.56
N ILE A 55 4.81 9.16 10.39
CA ILE A 55 4.14 7.92 9.94
C ILE A 55 2.77 8.23 9.32
N ALA A 56 2.01 9.16 9.92
CA ALA A 56 0.68 9.50 9.42
C ALA A 56 0.77 10.07 8.00
N GLY A 57 1.65 11.06 7.79
CA GLY A 57 1.87 11.66 6.48
C GLY A 57 2.38 10.64 5.45
N ALA A 58 3.39 9.85 5.81
CA ALA A 58 3.92 8.81 4.92
C ALA A 58 2.86 7.75 4.54
N SER A 59 2.01 7.37 5.49
CA SER A 59 0.94 6.43 5.22
C SER A 59 -0.17 7.01 4.33
N ASP A 60 -0.47 8.30 4.45
CA ASP A 60 -1.46 8.97 3.61
C ASP A 60 -0.92 9.09 2.17
N THR A 61 0.36 9.45 1.99
CA THR A 61 1.04 9.45 0.69
C THR A 61 0.97 8.08 0.02
N ASN A 62 1.33 7.01 0.75
CA ASN A 62 1.24 5.64 0.21
C ASN A 62 -0.18 5.27 -0.21
N ASN A 63 -1.18 5.68 0.57
CA ASN A 63 -2.57 5.41 0.26
C ASN A 63 -3.04 6.14 -1.00
N ILE A 64 -2.58 7.39 -1.21
CA ILE A 64 -2.86 8.16 -2.42
C ILE A 64 -2.25 7.47 -3.64
N PHE A 65 -0.98 7.06 -3.58
CA PHE A 65 -0.34 6.33 -4.68
C PHE A 65 -1.09 5.04 -5.01
N LEU A 66 -1.45 4.25 -3.99
CA LEU A 66 -2.24 3.03 -4.18
C LEU A 66 -3.61 3.30 -4.83
N LEU A 67 -4.29 4.36 -4.40
CA LEU A 67 -5.58 4.74 -4.97
C LEU A 67 -5.44 5.15 -6.44
N VAL A 68 -4.43 5.95 -6.79
CA VAL A 68 -4.19 6.37 -8.18
C VAL A 68 -3.85 5.17 -9.07
N ILE A 69 -2.99 4.27 -8.59
CA ILE A 69 -2.65 3.03 -9.31
C ILE A 69 -3.91 2.17 -9.52
N LEU A 70 -4.75 2.02 -8.50
CA LEU A 70 -6.01 1.29 -8.60
C LEU A 70 -6.96 1.90 -9.64
N ILE A 71 -7.13 3.23 -9.63
CA ILE A 71 -7.98 3.92 -10.61
C ILE A 71 -7.43 3.71 -12.03
N ALA A 72 -6.11 3.84 -12.21
CA ALA A 72 -5.47 3.61 -13.50
C ALA A 72 -5.70 2.16 -13.98
N MET A 73 -5.47 1.16 -13.13
CA MET A 73 -5.71 -0.25 -13.46
C MET A 73 -7.16 -0.50 -13.88
N ILE A 74 -8.14 0.00 -13.13
CA ILE A 74 -9.56 -0.19 -13.44
C ILE A 74 -9.93 0.50 -14.76
N LYS A 75 -9.53 1.77 -14.94
CA LYS A 75 -9.89 2.54 -16.14
C LYS A 75 -9.23 2.00 -17.39
N CYS A 76 -7.93 1.70 -17.34
CA CYS A 76 -7.21 1.17 -18.49
C CYS A 76 -7.69 -0.24 -18.84
N SER A 77 -7.99 -1.07 -17.84
CA SER A 77 -8.58 -2.39 -18.08
C SER A 77 -9.97 -2.31 -18.70
N ALA A 78 -10.84 -1.43 -18.20
CA ALA A 78 -12.20 -1.27 -18.73
C ALA A 78 -12.23 -0.74 -20.17
N ASN A 79 -11.21 0.02 -20.58
CA ASN A 79 -11.07 0.55 -21.94
C ASN A 79 -10.23 -0.34 -22.87
N GLY A 80 -9.77 -1.51 -22.41
CA GLY A 80 -8.90 -2.39 -23.20
C GLY A 80 -7.49 -1.82 -23.48
N MET A 81 -7.07 -0.79 -22.75
CA MET A 81 -5.75 -0.15 -22.89
C MET A 81 -4.70 -0.73 -21.95
N LEU A 82 -5.09 -1.58 -21.01
CA LEU A 82 -4.16 -2.22 -20.08
C LEU A 82 -3.64 -3.52 -20.70
N THR A 83 -2.34 -3.60 -20.98
CA THR A 83 -1.73 -4.87 -21.39
C THR A 83 -1.48 -5.76 -20.18
N SER A 84 -1.34 -7.07 -20.40
CA SER A 84 -1.00 -8.03 -19.36
C SER A 84 0.32 -7.70 -18.64
N ILE A 85 1.32 -7.15 -19.35
CA ILE A 85 2.60 -6.71 -18.76
C ILE A 85 2.37 -5.51 -17.84
N ASP A 86 1.56 -4.53 -18.26
CA ASP A 86 1.24 -3.36 -17.44
C ASP A 86 0.53 -3.76 -16.15
N GLY A 87 -0.46 -4.65 -16.28
CA GLY A 87 -1.14 -5.23 -15.12
C GLY A 87 -0.16 -5.90 -14.17
N LEU A 88 0.78 -6.70 -14.69
CA LEU A 88 1.79 -7.37 -13.87
C LEU A 88 2.65 -6.37 -13.11
N VAL A 89 3.16 -5.33 -13.77
CA VAL A 89 3.98 -4.28 -13.15
C VAL A 89 3.20 -3.55 -12.05
N LEU A 90 1.99 -3.09 -12.35
CA LEU A 90 1.16 -2.33 -11.40
C LEU A 90 0.75 -3.18 -10.19
N MET A 91 0.55 -4.49 -10.38
CA MET A 91 0.33 -5.42 -9.29
C MET A 91 1.57 -5.59 -8.40
N HIS A 92 2.77 -5.63 -8.96
CA HIS A 92 4.02 -5.67 -8.16
C HIS A 92 4.24 -4.38 -7.38
N LEU A 93 4.01 -3.22 -8.00
CA LEU A 93 4.09 -1.93 -7.31
C LEU A 93 3.07 -1.87 -6.17
N SER A 94 1.83 -2.29 -6.41
CA SER A 94 0.80 -2.35 -5.39
C SER A 94 1.15 -3.32 -4.26
N GLY A 95 1.68 -4.50 -4.59
CA GLY A 95 2.18 -5.49 -3.63
C GLY A 95 3.30 -4.94 -2.73
N GLY A 96 4.24 -4.17 -3.31
CA GLY A 96 5.32 -3.51 -2.57
C GLY A 96 4.80 -2.57 -1.48
N PHE A 97 3.75 -1.79 -1.77
CA PHE A 97 3.09 -0.99 -0.74
C PHE A 97 2.42 -1.87 0.33
N LEU A 98 1.57 -2.83 -0.06
CA LEU A 98 0.77 -3.64 0.88
C LEU A 98 1.63 -4.48 1.84
N PHE A 99 2.69 -5.10 1.32
CA PHE A 99 3.53 -6.00 2.11
C PHE A 99 4.75 -5.32 2.72
N GLY A 100 5.27 -4.27 2.10
CA GLY A 100 6.45 -3.57 2.57
C GLY A 100 6.13 -2.45 3.57
N THR A 101 5.39 -1.44 3.13
CA THR A 101 5.44 -0.11 3.77
C THR A 101 4.11 0.37 4.35
N LEU A 102 2.97 -0.14 3.85
CA LEU A 102 1.64 0.24 4.32
C LEU A 102 1.33 -0.44 5.66
N SER A 103 1.24 0.35 6.73
CA SER A 103 0.88 -0.13 8.06
C SER A 103 -0.55 0.22 8.42
N ILE A 104 -1.48 -0.73 8.31
CA ILE A 104 -2.93 -0.49 8.47
C ILE A 104 -3.27 0.03 9.88
N TRP A 105 -2.82 -0.67 10.92
CA TRP A 105 -3.10 -0.33 12.33
C TRP A 105 -1.86 0.07 13.13
N GLY A 106 -0.74 0.36 12.45
CA GLY A 106 0.49 0.74 13.12
C GLY A 106 1.32 -0.42 13.65
N TYR A 107 0.89 -1.67 13.49
CA TYR A 107 1.63 -2.83 14.04
C TYR A 107 3.08 -2.93 13.57
N ARG A 108 3.37 -2.45 12.35
CA ARG A 108 4.70 -2.47 11.74
C ARG A 108 5.48 -1.16 11.97
N THR A 109 5.07 -0.35 12.93
CA THR A 109 5.71 0.95 13.18
C THR A 109 6.34 1.03 14.56
N ARG A 110 7.38 1.85 14.66
CA ARG A 110 8.05 2.17 15.92
C ARG A 110 7.09 2.70 16.97
N GLN A 111 6.02 3.39 16.57
CA GLN A 111 4.99 3.85 17.49
C GLN A 111 4.35 2.69 18.28
N TYR A 112 4.17 1.52 17.65
CA TYR A 112 3.67 0.32 18.33
C TYR A 112 4.75 -0.34 19.18
N PHE A 113 6.01 -0.33 18.74
CA PHE A 113 7.12 -0.85 19.54
C PHE A 113 7.31 -0.05 20.84
N ASP A 114 7.32 1.28 20.74
CA ASP A 114 7.59 2.17 21.88
C ASP A 114 6.39 2.26 22.85
N ASN A 115 5.15 2.25 22.34
CA ASN A 115 3.94 2.48 23.16
C ASN A 115 3.07 1.23 23.36
N GLY A 116 3.48 0.09 22.81
CA GLY A 116 2.72 -1.15 22.85
C GLY A 116 1.31 -1.02 22.23
N PRO A 117 0.31 -1.75 22.75
CA PRO A 117 -1.07 -1.72 22.26
C PRO A 117 -1.73 -0.33 22.24
N GLN A 118 -1.23 0.63 23.03
CA GLN A 118 -1.76 2.00 23.04
C GLN A 118 -1.40 2.76 21.76
N GLY A 119 -0.29 2.42 21.10
CA GLY A 119 0.15 3.01 19.84
C GLY A 119 -0.86 2.83 18.69
N ILE A 120 -1.70 1.79 18.75
CA ILE A 120 -2.75 1.52 17.75
C ILE A 120 -3.78 2.66 17.71
N ARG A 121 -4.02 3.36 18.83
CA ARG A 121 -5.02 4.43 18.91
C ARG A 121 -4.70 5.62 18.00
N PHE A 122 -3.43 5.83 17.65
CA PHE A 122 -3.00 6.84 16.68
C PHE A 122 -3.49 6.54 15.26
N PHE A 123 -3.73 5.26 14.95
CA PHE A 123 -4.21 4.78 13.66
C PHE A 123 -5.72 4.48 13.69
N GLY A 124 -6.50 5.01 14.64
CA GLY A 124 -7.89 4.62 14.88
C GLY A 124 -8.99 5.46 14.19
N GLY A 125 -8.73 6.08 13.04
CA GLY A 125 -9.57 7.12 12.41
C GLY A 125 -10.05 6.84 10.97
N PHE A 126 -10.44 7.91 10.26
CA PHE A 126 -10.92 7.86 8.88
C PHE A 126 -9.84 7.33 7.91
N GLY A 127 -8.59 7.77 8.07
CA GLY A 127 -7.46 7.31 7.25
C GLY A 127 -7.24 5.79 7.30
N THR A 128 -7.68 5.11 8.35
CA THR A 128 -7.59 3.64 8.42
C THR A 128 -8.68 2.95 7.63
N HIS A 129 -9.88 3.52 7.59
CA HIS A 129 -10.97 2.99 6.78
C HIS A 129 -10.63 3.15 5.29
N SER A 130 -10.13 4.32 4.88
CA SER A 130 -9.71 4.53 3.49
C SER A 130 -8.61 3.54 3.07
N ARG A 131 -7.58 3.34 3.91
CA ARG A 131 -6.51 2.37 3.65
C ARG A 131 -7.01 0.93 3.56
N LEU A 132 -7.94 0.54 4.43
CA LEU A 132 -8.57 -0.80 4.38
C LEU A 132 -9.39 -1.00 3.10
N VAL A 133 -10.19 0.00 2.71
CA VAL A 133 -11.00 -0.05 1.49
C VAL A 133 -10.11 -0.15 0.25
N VAL A 134 -9.10 0.72 0.13
CA VAL A 134 -8.16 0.69 -1.01
C VAL A 134 -7.42 -0.64 -1.07
N SER A 135 -6.92 -1.13 0.06
CA SER A 135 -6.21 -2.42 0.11
C SER A 135 -7.11 -3.59 -0.28
N LEU A 136 -8.38 -3.58 0.15
CA LEU A 136 -9.38 -4.57 -0.23
C LEU A 136 -9.66 -4.53 -1.74
N MET A 137 -9.87 -3.35 -2.31
CA MET A 137 -10.13 -3.18 -3.74
C MET A 137 -8.95 -3.63 -4.60
N ILE A 138 -7.72 -3.28 -4.21
CA ILE A 138 -6.50 -3.76 -4.88
C ILE A 138 -6.39 -5.28 -4.80
N SER A 139 -6.72 -5.88 -3.66
CA SER A 139 -6.66 -7.34 -3.49
C SER A 139 -7.72 -8.04 -4.36
N ALA A 140 -8.91 -7.45 -4.49
CA ALA A 140 -9.97 -7.94 -5.37
C ALA A 140 -9.59 -7.80 -6.86
N PHE A 141 -9.03 -6.65 -7.27
CA PHE A 141 -8.52 -6.46 -8.63
C PHE A 141 -7.37 -7.44 -8.92
N GLY A 142 -6.44 -7.61 -7.97
CA GLY A 142 -5.36 -8.58 -8.07
C GLY A 142 -5.87 -10.00 -8.23
N LEU A 143 -6.89 -10.40 -7.47
CA LEU A 143 -7.51 -11.71 -7.63
C LEU A 143 -8.07 -11.89 -9.06
N TRP A 144 -8.80 -10.91 -9.57
CA TRP A 144 -9.29 -10.93 -10.96
C TRP A 144 -8.13 -11.00 -11.97
N PHE A 145 -7.09 -10.18 -11.81
CA PHE A 145 -5.92 -10.17 -12.69
C PHE A 145 -5.24 -11.55 -12.73
N TRP A 146 -4.98 -12.16 -11.57
CA TRP A 146 -4.31 -13.46 -11.51
C TRP A 146 -5.19 -14.63 -11.98
N MET A 147 -6.51 -14.53 -11.87
CA MET A 147 -7.43 -15.57 -12.36
C MET A 147 -7.69 -15.48 -13.86
N PHE A 148 -7.81 -14.26 -14.39
CA PHE A 148 -8.26 -14.02 -15.76
C PHE A 148 -7.29 -13.14 -16.56
N GLY A 149 -6.85 -12.02 -15.98
CA GLY A 149 -6.00 -11.04 -16.68
C GLY A 149 -4.63 -11.56 -17.14
N VAL A 150 -4.11 -12.64 -16.56
CA VAL A 150 -2.83 -13.25 -16.96
C VAL A 150 -2.98 -14.23 -18.14
N THR A 151 -4.18 -14.73 -18.43
CA THR A 151 -4.40 -15.69 -19.53
C THR A 151 -5.20 -15.11 -20.68
N ASP A 152 -6.39 -14.58 -20.39
CA ASP A 152 -7.39 -14.27 -21.41
C ASP A 152 -8.09 -12.92 -21.16
N GLY A 153 -7.85 -12.28 -20.01
CA GLY A 153 -8.57 -11.10 -19.57
C GLY A 153 -7.92 -9.76 -19.97
N LEU A 154 -6.69 -9.78 -20.48
CA LEU A 154 -5.96 -8.60 -20.96
C LEU A 154 -5.20 -8.94 -22.24
N VAL A 155 -4.90 -7.92 -23.05
CA VAL A 155 -4.15 -8.08 -24.28
C VAL A 155 -2.72 -8.52 -23.97
N HIS A 156 -2.25 -9.53 -24.70
CA HIS A 156 -0.90 -10.08 -24.61
C HIS A 156 -0.04 -9.58 -25.76
N PRO A 157 1.21 -9.12 -25.52
CA PRO A 157 2.10 -8.73 -26.60
C PRO A 157 2.38 -9.92 -27.52
N GLY A 158 2.42 -9.71 -28.83
CA GLY A 158 2.68 -10.75 -29.83
C GLY A 158 1.48 -11.65 -30.13
N THR A 159 0.28 -11.30 -29.67
CA THR A 159 -0.97 -11.92 -30.14
C THR A 159 -1.63 -11.07 -31.21
N GLU A 160 -2.54 -11.66 -32.00
CA GLU A 160 -3.31 -10.96 -33.04
C GLU A 160 -4.22 -9.84 -32.48
N GLU A 161 -4.42 -9.82 -31.15
CA GLU A 161 -5.20 -8.80 -30.45
C GLU A 161 -4.39 -7.53 -30.15
N GLU A 162 -3.06 -7.56 -30.33
CA GLU A 162 -2.18 -6.40 -30.14
C GLU A 162 -2.33 -5.41 -31.31
N ILE A 163 -2.94 -4.25 -31.04
CA ILE A 163 -3.14 -3.19 -32.04
C ILE A 163 -1.95 -2.22 -31.97
N VAL A 164 -0.83 -2.58 -32.60
CA VAL A 164 0.39 -1.76 -32.71
C VAL A 164 0.89 -1.68 -34.16
N GLU A 165 1.62 -0.62 -34.50
CA GLU A 165 2.18 -0.41 -35.84
C GLU A 165 3.19 -1.50 -36.23
N ASP A 166 4.01 -1.93 -35.26
CA ASP A 166 4.98 -3.02 -35.39
C ASP A 166 4.67 -4.14 -34.38
N PRO A 167 4.00 -5.24 -34.79
CA PRO A 167 3.60 -6.31 -33.88
C PRO A 167 4.81 -7.10 -33.33
N ASN A 168 4.71 -7.50 -32.06
CA ASN A 168 5.76 -8.29 -31.43
C ASN A 168 5.80 -9.74 -31.96
N PRO A 169 6.96 -10.41 -31.90
CA PRO A 169 7.04 -11.85 -32.11
C PRO A 169 6.10 -12.63 -31.15
N PRO A 170 5.53 -13.77 -31.57
CA PRO A 170 4.61 -14.56 -30.73
C PRO A 170 5.25 -15.10 -29.44
N GLU A 171 6.58 -15.17 -29.40
CA GLU A 171 7.34 -15.58 -28.22
C GLU A 171 7.22 -14.56 -27.06
N CYS A 172 6.93 -13.29 -27.38
CA CYS A 172 6.69 -12.21 -26.41
C CYS A 172 5.36 -12.34 -25.67
N ALA A 173 4.45 -13.22 -26.10
CA ALA A 173 3.18 -13.48 -25.42
C ALA A 173 3.37 -14.14 -24.06
N THR A 174 4.52 -14.79 -23.84
CA THR A 174 4.84 -15.44 -22.56
C THR A 174 5.31 -14.41 -21.53
N LEU A 175 4.50 -14.20 -20.48
CA LEU A 175 4.87 -13.29 -19.39
C LEU A 175 5.82 -13.97 -18.41
N TYR A 176 6.82 -13.21 -17.97
CA TYR A 176 7.74 -13.61 -16.92
C TYR A 176 7.69 -12.60 -15.78
N THR A 177 7.70 -13.11 -14.55
CA THR A 177 7.94 -12.32 -13.34
C THR A 177 9.28 -12.71 -12.72
N PHE A 178 9.87 -11.78 -11.97
CA PHE A 178 11.12 -11.97 -11.26
C PHE A 178 10.88 -11.85 -9.75
N MET A 179 11.04 -12.97 -9.03
CA MET A 179 11.16 -12.94 -7.56
C MET A 179 12.61 -13.17 -7.15
N PHE A 180 13.15 -14.35 -7.47
CA PHE A 180 14.56 -14.71 -7.25
C PHE A 180 15.20 -15.36 -8.50
N ALA A 181 14.38 -15.71 -9.47
CA ALA A 181 14.73 -16.22 -10.77
C ALA A 181 13.65 -15.78 -11.77
N LYS A 182 13.94 -15.89 -13.07
CA LYS A 182 12.95 -15.69 -14.14
C LYS A 182 11.92 -16.83 -14.07
N VAL A 183 10.68 -16.51 -13.73
CA VAL A 183 9.58 -17.49 -13.61
C VAL A 183 8.44 -17.08 -14.51
N ARG A 184 7.83 -18.05 -15.19
CA ARG A 184 6.63 -17.86 -16.00
C ARG A 184 5.44 -17.42 -15.14
N ALA A 185 4.81 -16.31 -15.51
CA ALA A 185 3.69 -15.72 -14.78
C ALA A 185 2.43 -16.58 -14.82
N ASP A 186 2.24 -17.33 -15.91
CA ASP A 186 1.13 -18.25 -16.14
C ASP A 186 1.32 -19.63 -15.46
N GLY A 187 2.49 -19.86 -14.87
CA GLY A 187 2.83 -21.10 -14.17
C GLY A 187 2.41 -21.13 -12.70
N GLY A 188 3.18 -21.84 -11.87
CA GLY A 188 2.86 -22.03 -10.44
C GLY A 188 2.79 -20.74 -9.63
N ILE A 189 3.47 -19.67 -10.08
CA ILE A 189 3.43 -18.36 -9.41
C ILE A 189 2.03 -17.74 -9.44
N ARG A 190 1.22 -18.04 -10.46
CA ARG A 190 -0.17 -17.61 -10.56
C ARG A 190 -0.96 -18.11 -9.35
N ILE A 191 -0.85 -19.41 -9.05
CA ILE A 191 -1.55 -20.05 -7.92
C ILE A 191 -1.14 -19.39 -6.61
N PHE A 192 0.16 -19.13 -6.42
CA PHE A 192 0.68 -18.47 -5.24
C PHE A 192 0.06 -17.08 -5.03
N TYR A 193 0.04 -16.24 -6.07
CA TYR A 193 -0.56 -14.91 -5.97
C TYR A 193 -2.08 -14.94 -5.86
N THR A 194 -2.78 -15.90 -6.48
CA THR A 194 -4.21 -16.11 -6.27
C THR A 194 -4.52 -16.38 -4.81
N ILE A 195 -3.78 -17.32 -4.17
CA ILE A 195 -3.94 -17.64 -2.75
C ILE A 195 -3.66 -16.41 -1.89
N MET A 196 -2.59 -15.67 -2.20
CA MET A 196 -2.22 -14.44 -1.50
C MET A 196 -3.34 -13.39 -1.58
N CYS A 197 -3.90 -13.15 -2.77
CA CYS A 197 -5.00 -12.22 -2.97
C CYS A 197 -6.26 -12.63 -2.20
N ILE A 198 -6.63 -13.92 -2.21
CA ILE A 198 -7.74 -14.44 -1.40
C ILE A 198 -7.49 -14.18 0.10
N GLY A 199 -6.29 -14.49 0.58
CA GLY A 199 -5.89 -14.23 1.96
C GLY A 199 -5.99 -12.75 2.32
N CYS A 200 -5.53 -11.86 1.43
CA CYS A 200 -5.65 -10.41 1.62
C CYS A 200 -7.10 -9.92 1.63
N ILE A 201 -7.96 -10.43 0.75
CA ILE A 201 -9.39 -10.08 0.73
C ILE A 201 -10.04 -10.48 2.05
N VAL A 202 -9.82 -11.71 2.51
CA VAL A 202 -10.37 -12.18 3.80
C VAL A 202 -9.83 -11.33 4.95
N TYR A 203 -8.52 -11.10 5.00
CA TYR A 203 -7.89 -10.34 6.06
C TYR A 203 -8.36 -8.88 6.11
N TYR A 204 -8.32 -8.16 4.98
CA TYR A 204 -8.77 -6.77 4.91
C TYR A 204 -10.29 -6.65 5.07
N GLY A 205 -11.06 -7.62 4.58
CA GLY A 205 -12.50 -7.68 4.76
C GLY A 205 -12.90 -7.81 6.23
N ILE A 206 -12.28 -8.74 6.97
CA ILE A 206 -12.51 -8.89 8.42
C ILE A 206 -12.12 -7.62 9.17
N LYS A 207 -10.96 -7.02 8.84
CA LYS A 207 -10.50 -5.78 9.48
C LYS A 207 -11.42 -4.60 9.17
N LEU A 208 -11.89 -4.48 7.94
CA LEU A 208 -12.85 -3.45 7.53
C LEU A 208 -14.17 -3.61 8.26
N LEU A 209 -14.69 -4.83 8.37
CA LEU A 209 -15.91 -5.13 9.11
C LEU A 209 -15.79 -4.73 10.58
N ALA A 210 -14.71 -5.16 11.25
CA ALA A 210 -14.45 -4.81 12.65
C ALA A 210 -14.32 -3.28 12.86
N SER A 211 -13.63 -2.61 11.93
CA SER A 211 -13.48 -1.15 11.96
C SER A 211 -14.82 -0.43 11.76
N SER A 212 -15.64 -0.89 10.82
CA SER A 212 -16.97 -0.35 10.53
C SER A 212 -17.92 -0.52 11.72
N ILE A 213 -17.92 -1.67 12.39
CA ILE A 213 -18.71 -1.89 13.62
C ILE A 213 -18.28 -0.89 14.71
N ALA A 214 -16.98 -0.72 14.92
CA ALA A 214 -16.46 0.23 15.90
C ALA A 214 -16.82 1.69 15.56
N ALA A 215 -16.78 2.05 14.27
CA ALA A 215 -17.21 3.36 13.79
C ALA A 215 -18.72 3.57 14.02
N TRP A 216 -19.54 2.56 13.76
CA TRP A 216 -20.99 2.61 13.98
C TRP A 216 -21.34 2.79 15.45
N ALA A 217 -20.66 2.06 16.34
CA ALA A 217 -20.83 2.21 17.80
C ALA A 217 -20.46 3.63 18.27
N ARG A 218 -19.38 4.21 17.73
CA ARG A 218 -18.99 5.60 18.02
C ARG A 218 -20.01 6.60 17.50
N LEU A 219 -20.55 6.39 16.30
CA LEU A 219 -21.60 7.24 15.72
C LEU A 219 -22.88 7.19 16.57
N GLY A 220 -23.30 5.99 17.00
CA GLY A 220 -24.43 5.83 17.91
C GLY A 220 -24.25 6.57 19.23
N LYS A 221 -23.05 6.49 19.83
CA LYS A 221 -22.72 7.26 21.05
C LYS A 221 -22.78 8.76 20.80
N MET A 222 -22.20 9.25 19.69
CA MET A 222 -22.26 10.66 19.31
C MET A 222 -23.70 11.15 19.12
N LEU A 223 -24.54 10.38 18.43
CA LEU A 223 -25.95 10.71 18.22
C LEU A 223 -26.74 10.75 19.53
N HIS A 224 -26.47 9.82 20.45
CA HIS A 224 -27.07 9.82 21.79
C HIS A 224 -26.73 11.11 22.54
N LEU A 225 -25.45 11.48 22.59
CA LEU A 225 -24.98 12.69 23.28
C LEU A 225 -25.47 13.97 22.61
N TYR A 226 -25.60 13.96 21.29
CA TYR A 226 -26.20 15.06 20.53
C TYR A 226 -27.67 15.26 20.93
N ARG A 227 -28.45 14.16 21.06
CA ARG A 227 -29.83 14.23 21.56
C ARG A 227 -29.92 14.78 22.98
N GLU A 228 -28.97 14.43 23.84
CA GLU A 228 -28.87 14.96 25.21
C GLU A 228 -28.35 16.42 25.28
N ARG A 229 -28.03 17.05 24.14
CA ARG A 229 -27.35 18.36 24.07
C ARG A 229 -26.03 18.43 24.84
N ARG A 230 -25.41 17.29 25.17
CA ARG A 230 -24.11 17.16 25.90
C ARG A 230 -22.91 16.97 24.96
N TRP A 231 -23.03 17.42 23.72
CA TRP A 231 -22.01 17.24 22.68
C TRP A 231 -20.64 17.83 23.05
N ALA A 232 -20.63 18.89 23.87
CA ALA A 232 -19.41 19.55 24.36
C ALA A 232 -18.49 18.64 25.21
N GLU A 233 -19.01 17.57 25.83
CA GLU A 233 -18.21 16.66 26.67
C GLU A 233 -17.39 15.64 25.86
N THR A 234 -17.57 15.56 24.54
CA THR A 234 -17.09 14.42 23.73
C THR A 234 -16.13 14.75 22.61
N THR A 235 -15.82 16.02 22.42
CA THR A 235 -14.83 16.43 21.44
C THR A 235 -13.47 15.82 21.81
N ARG A 236 -12.77 15.26 20.83
CA ARG A 236 -11.40 14.73 20.97
C ARG A 236 -10.44 15.77 21.59
N LEU A 237 -10.75 17.06 21.44
CA LEU A 237 -10.14 18.17 22.17
C LEU A 237 -10.26 18.02 23.69
N HIS A 238 -11.42 17.70 24.26
CA HIS A 238 -11.58 17.54 25.71
C HIS A 238 -10.68 16.43 26.29
N PHE A 239 -10.43 15.36 25.51
CA PHE A 239 -9.49 14.30 25.87
C PHE A 239 -8.01 14.68 25.63
N ALA A 240 -7.73 15.52 24.64
CA ALA A 240 -6.37 15.94 24.30
C ALA A 240 -5.89 17.18 25.09
N THR A 241 -6.80 18.02 25.55
CA THR A 241 -6.50 19.33 26.15
C THR A 241 -7.10 19.52 27.54
N GLY A 242 -8.00 18.65 28.00
CA GLY A 242 -8.60 18.73 29.34
C GLY A 242 -9.54 19.93 29.57
N PHE A 243 -9.75 20.79 28.57
CA PHE A 243 -10.57 21.99 28.72
C PHE A 243 -12.07 21.66 28.73
N LYS A 244 -12.73 21.95 29.86
CA LYS A 244 -14.18 22.04 29.96
C LYS A 244 -14.65 23.33 29.30
N TYR A 245 -15.49 23.21 28.26
CA TYR A 245 -16.23 24.37 27.74
C TYR A 245 -17.35 24.72 28.73
N GLY A 246 -17.11 25.72 29.58
CA GLY A 246 -18.08 26.18 30.59
C GLY A 246 -17.48 26.87 31.82
N GLU A 247 -16.19 26.67 32.12
CA GLU A 247 -15.51 27.41 33.19
C GLU A 247 -14.92 28.72 32.65
N ASN A 248 -15.79 29.68 32.34
CA ASN A 248 -15.41 31.10 32.22
C ASN A 248 -15.26 31.74 33.61
N HIS A 249 -14.59 31.05 34.54
CA HIS A 249 -13.98 31.69 35.69
C HIS A 249 -12.47 31.50 35.56
N PHE A 250 -11.83 32.56 35.09
CA PHE A 250 -10.39 32.77 35.23
C PHE A 250 -10.03 32.66 36.73
N SER A 251 -9.66 31.47 37.16
CA SER A 251 -8.81 31.30 38.31
C SER A 251 -7.49 30.76 37.78
N MET A 252 -6.51 31.66 37.65
CA MET A 252 -5.11 31.25 37.51
C MET A 252 -4.71 30.54 38.79
N ALA A 253 -4.86 29.21 38.81
CA ALA A 253 -4.08 28.39 39.72
C ALA A 253 -2.64 28.35 39.18
N PRO A 254 -1.62 28.74 39.96
CA PRO A 254 -0.24 28.64 39.51
C PRO A 254 0.12 27.15 39.45
N LEU A 255 0.30 26.63 38.24
CA LEU A 255 1.01 25.37 38.03
C LEU A 255 2.47 25.61 38.41
N ALA A 256 2.80 25.25 39.64
CA ALA A 256 4.18 24.98 40.04
C ALA A 256 4.73 23.89 39.11
N GLN A 257 5.65 24.28 38.24
CA GLN A 257 6.63 23.37 37.66
C GLN A 257 7.66 23.02 38.74
N PRO A 258 7.94 21.72 38.94
CA PRO A 258 9.29 21.33 39.30
C PRO A 258 9.74 20.21 38.36
N CYS A 259 10.59 20.56 37.38
CA CYS A 259 11.67 19.72 36.84
C CYS A 259 12.19 20.32 35.52
N LEU A 260 12.78 21.51 35.59
CA LEU A 260 13.73 21.95 34.58
C LEU A 260 14.71 22.97 35.17
N LEU A 261 15.42 22.57 36.22
CA LEU A 261 16.59 23.29 36.74
C LEU A 261 17.46 22.31 37.54
N THR A 262 18.17 21.47 36.82
CA THR A 262 19.31 20.70 37.33
C THR A 262 20.37 20.61 36.26
N LEU A 263 20.70 21.76 35.68
CA LEU A 263 21.89 22.00 34.86
C LEU A 263 22.21 23.48 35.11
N LEU A 264 23.38 23.74 35.69
CA LEU A 264 23.92 25.04 36.13
C LEU A 264 23.67 25.39 37.62
N ASP A 265 24.30 24.66 38.55
CA ASP A 265 25.17 25.31 39.55
C ASP A 265 25.98 24.25 40.31
N GLY A 266 27.30 24.42 40.41
CA GLY A 266 28.14 23.40 41.06
C GLY A 266 29.64 23.52 40.83
N THR A 267 30.16 24.75 40.70
CA THR A 267 31.61 25.02 40.79
C THR A 267 31.90 26.00 41.94
N ARG A 268 32.46 25.48 43.06
CA ARG A 268 33.53 26.04 43.94
C ARG A 268 33.52 25.32 45.31
N ARG A 269 34.60 24.59 45.65
CA ARG A 269 35.67 24.88 46.66
C ARG A 269 35.13 25.21 48.07
N VAL A 270 35.61 24.60 49.17
CA VAL A 270 36.90 24.84 49.86
C VAL A 270 37.06 23.85 51.05
N HIS A 271 38.28 23.26 51.21
CA HIS A 271 39.09 22.86 52.41
C HIS A 271 38.45 22.31 53.72
N PRO A 272 39.18 21.52 54.57
CA PRO A 272 40.59 21.67 55.03
C PRO A 272 41.62 20.85 54.27
#